data_AF-A0AAP6B914-F1
#
_entry.id   AF-A0AAP6B914-F1
#
_cell.length_a   1.000
_cell.length_b   1.000
_cell.length_c   1.000
_cell.angle_alpha   90.00
_cell.angle_beta   90.00
_cell.angle_gamma   90.00
#
_symmetry.space_group_name_H-M   'P 1'
#
loop_
_entity.id
_entity.type
_entity.pdbx_description
1 polymer ?
#
loop_
_entity_poly.entity_id
_entity_poly.type
_entity_poly.pdbx_seq_one_letter_code
_entity_poly.pdbx_strand_id
1 'polypeptide(L)'
;MKVEDAARTGHGPTVLADRIGRGLLVLAALSTVGAFILGITLARDAPDSRIWVEAWRTSAFLVFAGLFALLAAAPRAHRGVWELVIGQKTALVVFAAVVGDVNEARASGVIDLCLVVVVIAAYVLCRGWDSWRTSAAEPADG
;
A
#
# COMPACT_ATOMS: atom_id res chain seq x y z
N MET A 1 -18.41 -37.19 16.18
CA MET A 1 -17.86 -36.15 15.28
C MET A 1 -17.62 -34.92 16.14
N LYS A 2 -16.36 -34.59 16.42
CA LYS A 2 -15.96 -33.65 17.48
C LYS A 2 -15.97 -32.23 16.91
N VAL A 3 -16.53 -31.27 17.66
CA VAL A 3 -16.58 -29.84 17.31
C VAL A 3 -15.17 -29.24 17.05
N GLU A 4 -14.12 -29.93 17.48
CA GLU A 4 -12.71 -29.58 17.26
C GLU A 4 -12.25 -29.71 15.79
N ASP A 5 -12.89 -30.54 14.96
CA ASP A 5 -12.48 -30.72 13.56
C ASP A 5 -12.98 -29.60 12.63
N ALA A 6 -14.07 -28.91 13.00
CA ALA A 6 -14.61 -27.78 12.24
C ALA A 6 -13.75 -26.51 12.33
N ALA A 7 -12.91 -26.38 13.36
CA ALA A 7 -12.02 -25.24 13.54
C ALA A 7 -10.75 -25.31 12.68
N ARG A 8 -10.48 -26.45 12.02
CA ARG A 8 -9.24 -26.70 11.25
C ARG A 8 -9.36 -26.56 9.74
N THR A 9 -10.53 -26.21 9.21
CA THR A 9 -10.65 -25.88 7.77
C THR A 9 -10.24 -24.43 7.50
N GLY A 10 -9.05 -24.04 7.98
CA GLY A 10 -8.41 -22.77 7.66
C GLY A 10 -7.92 -22.80 6.22
N HIS A 11 -8.85 -22.68 5.26
CA HIS A 11 -8.48 -22.58 3.86
C HIS A 11 -7.67 -21.30 3.67
N GLY A 12 -6.40 -21.46 3.30
CA GLY A 12 -5.58 -20.36 2.79
C GLY A 12 -6.31 -19.65 1.63
N PRO A 13 -5.88 -18.44 1.26
CA PRO A 13 -6.48 -17.77 0.12
C PRO A 13 -6.29 -18.63 -1.12
N THR A 14 -7.28 -18.62 -2.01
CA THR A 14 -7.16 -19.36 -3.28
C THR A 14 -5.97 -18.79 -4.06
N VAL A 15 -5.27 -19.65 -4.81
CA VAL A 15 -4.12 -19.23 -5.64
C VAL A 15 -4.51 -18.07 -6.57
N LEU A 16 -5.77 -18.05 -7.04
CA LEU A 16 -6.31 -16.98 -7.86
C LEU A 16 -6.43 -15.66 -7.09
N ALA A 17 -7.00 -15.67 -5.88
CA ALA A 17 -7.12 -14.47 -5.05
C ALA A 17 -5.74 -13.86 -4.75
N ASP A 18 -4.76 -14.70 -4.39
CA ASP A 18 -3.39 -14.26 -4.14
C ASP A 18 -2.74 -13.63 -5.39
N ARG A 19 -2.92 -14.24 -6.56
CA ARG A 19 -2.44 -13.68 -7.84
C ARG A 19 -3.09 -12.35 -8.18
N ILE A 20 -4.40 -12.20 -7.98
CA ILE A 20 -5.09 -10.94 -8.22
C ILE A 20 -4.57 -9.87 -7.26
N GLY A 21 -4.49 -10.16 -5.96
CA GLY A 21 -3.99 -9.21 -4.96
C GLY A 21 -2.55 -8.76 -5.25
N ARG A 22 -1.67 -9.69 -5.62
CA ARG A 22 -0.30 -9.37 -6.05
C ARG A 22 -0.28 -8.58 -7.35
N GLY A 23 -1.15 -8.91 -8.31
CA GLY A 23 -1.31 -8.16 -9.56
C GLY A 23 -1.71 -6.70 -9.31
N LEU A 24 -2.66 -6.46 -8.41
CA LEU A 24 -3.07 -5.12 -8.00
C LEU A 24 -1.88 -4.32 -7.42
N LEU A 25 -1.05 -4.95 -6.59
CA LEU A 25 0.15 -4.31 -6.04
C LEU A 25 1.21 -4.03 -7.11
N VAL A 26 1.41 -4.92 -8.08
CA VAL A 26 2.30 -4.68 -9.22
C VAL A 26 1.80 -3.48 -10.03
N LEU A 27 0.51 -3.42 -10.33
CA LEU A 27 -0.08 -2.28 -11.03
C LEU A 27 0.11 -0.99 -10.22
N ALA A 28 -0.14 -1.02 -8.92
CA ALA A 28 0.10 0.13 -8.03
C ALA A 28 1.58 0.56 -8.05
N ALA A 29 2.52 -0.39 -7.99
CA ALA A 29 3.95 -0.10 -8.08
C ALA A 29 4.30 0.59 -9.41
N LEU A 30 3.85 0.03 -10.54
CA LEU A 30 4.10 0.60 -11.88
C LEU A 30 3.47 1.98 -12.05
N SER A 31 2.23 2.17 -11.61
CA SER A 31 1.57 3.49 -11.61
C SER A 31 2.35 4.51 -10.77
N THR A 32 2.90 4.07 -9.64
CA THR A 32 3.70 4.93 -8.76
C THR A 32 5.05 5.31 -9.40
N VAL A 33 5.69 4.40 -10.14
CA VAL A 33 6.87 4.72 -10.97
C VAL A 33 6.50 5.75 -12.05
N GLY A 34 5.35 5.61 -12.70
CA GLY A 34 4.84 6.62 -13.65
C GLY A 34 4.66 7.99 -12.99
N ALA A 35 4.06 8.03 -11.79
CA ALA A 35 3.91 9.25 -11.01
C ALA A 35 5.25 9.86 -10.57
N PHE A 36 6.25 9.02 -10.27
CA PHE A 36 7.62 9.49 -9.99
C PHE A 36 8.24 10.20 -11.20
N ILE A 37 8.16 9.59 -12.38
CA ILE A 37 8.71 10.18 -13.62
C ILE A 37 8.03 11.52 -13.92
N LEU A 38 6.70 11.59 -13.80
CA LEU A 38 5.94 12.83 -13.96
C LEU A 38 6.25 13.85 -12.85
N GLY A 39 6.49 13.39 -11.63
CA GLY A 39 6.90 14.23 -10.50
C GLY A 39 8.23 14.93 -10.75
N ILE A 40 9.19 14.25 -11.40
CA ILE A 40 10.48 14.85 -11.76
C ILE A 40 10.29 16.04 -12.71
N THR A 41 9.41 15.91 -13.72
CA THR A 41 9.15 17.03 -14.64
C THR A 41 8.45 18.18 -13.92
N LEU A 42 7.45 17.89 -13.08
CA LEU A 42 6.75 18.91 -12.30
C LEU A 42 7.66 19.63 -11.30
N ALA A 43 8.58 18.91 -10.65
CA ALA A 43 9.54 19.49 -9.71
C ALA A 43 10.57 20.39 -10.40
N ARG A 44 10.97 20.07 -11.63
CA ARG A 44 11.89 20.91 -12.42
C ARG A 44 11.24 22.23 -12.84
N ASP A 45 9.95 22.22 -13.14
CA ASP A 45 9.21 23.40 -13.57
C ASP A 45 8.64 24.20 -12.39
N ALA A 46 8.85 23.74 -11.16
CA ALA A 46 8.35 24.39 -9.95
C ALA A 46 9.17 25.66 -9.62
N PRO A 47 8.53 26.72 -9.09
CA PRO A 47 9.25 27.90 -8.61
C PRO A 47 10.16 27.56 -7.42
N ASP A 48 11.20 28.35 -7.21
CA ASP A 48 12.20 28.16 -6.14
C ASP A 48 11.59 28.00 -4.74
N SER A 49 10.45 28.65 -4.48
CA SER A 49 9.74 28.55 -3.20
C SER A 49 9.09 27.18 -2.96
N ARG A 50 8.93 26.35 -4.00
CA ARG A 50 8.27 25.04 -3.95
C ARG A 50 9.14 23.88 -4.41
N ILE A 51 10.25 24.14 -5.11
CA ILE A 51 11.12 23.09 -5.66
C ILE A 51 11.49 22.01 -4.64
N TRP A 52 11.78 22.39 -3.39
CA TRP A 52 12.12 21.45 -2.33
C TRP A 52 10.94 20.57 -1.91
N VAL A 53 9.74 21.16 -1.81
CA VAL A 53 8.50 20.42 -1.49
C VAL A 53 8.15 19.45 -2.60
N GLU A 54 8.31 19.87 -3.87
CA GLU A 54 8.06 19.01 -5.02
C GLU A 54 9.07 17.88 -5.15
N ALA A 55 10.35 18.13 -4.88
CA ALA A 55 11.38 17.09 -4.84
C ALA A 55 11.10 16.07 -3.73
N TRP A 56 10.73 16.53 -2.54
CA TRP A 56 10.32 15.68 -1.41
C TRP A 56 9.09 14.83 -1.78
N ARG A 57 8.04 15.44 -2.32
CA ARG A 57 6.82 14.75 -2.76
C ARG A 57 7.14 13.71 -3.83
N THR A 58 8.00 14.04 -4.77
CA THR A 58 8.41 13.15 -5.85
C THR A 58 9.16 11.94 -5.30
N SER A 59 10.10 12.12 -4.38
CA SER A 59 10.87 11.01 -3.80
C SER A 59 9.99 9.98 -3.07
N ALA A 60 8.88 10.41 -2.47
CA ALA A 60 7.92 9.53 -1.82
C ALA A 60 7.31 8.50 -2.80
N PHE A 61 7.12 8.85 -4.08
CA PHE A 61 6.63 7.89 -5.08
C PHE A 61 7.60 6.70 -5.24
N LEU A 62 8.91 6.95 -5.27
CA LEU A 62 9.88 5.87 -5.38
C LEU A 62 9.83 4.92 -4.17
N VAL A 63 9.67 5.48 -2.96
CA VAL A 63 9.50 4.70 -1.73
C VAL A 63 8.24 3.84 -1.81
N PHE A 64 7.10 4.42 -2.18
CA PHE A 64 5.84 3.67 -2.30
C PHE A 64 5.87 2.60 -3.39
N ALA A 65 6.52 2.87 -4.53
CA ALA A 65 6.74 1.86 -5.56
C ALA A 65 7.52 0.66 -4.99
N GLY A 66 8.56 0.93 -4.20
CA GLY A 66 9.32 -0.11 -3.48
C GLY A 66 8.45 -0.88 -2.48
N LEU A 67 7.66 -0.19 -1.65
CA LEU A 67 6.77 -0.85 -0.68
C LEU A 67 5.72 -1.73 -1.37
N PHE A 68 5.10 -1.26 -2.45
CA PHE A 68 4.16 -2.07 -3.24
C PHE A 68 4.85 -3.27 -3.89
N ALA A 69 6.07 -3.10 -4.41
CA ALA A 69 6.84 -4.21 -4.97
C ALA A 69 7.21 -5.26 -3.92
N LEU A 70 7.61 -4.85 -2.71
CA LEU A 70 7.88 -5.75 -1.59
C LEU A 70 6.62 -6.53 -1.20
N LEU A 71 5.49 -5.85 -1.04
CA LEU A 71 4.21 -6.49 -0.76
C LEU A 71 3.76 -7.42 -1.90
N ALA A 72 4.03 -7.07 -3.15
CA ALA A 72 3.71 -7.92 -4.30
C ALA A 72 4.60 -9.16 -4.34
N ALA A 73 5.87 -9.05 -3.97
CA ALA A 73 6.80 -10.17 -3.95
C ALA A 73 6.49 -11.14 -2.81
N ALA A 74 6.26 -10.62 -1.61
CA ALA A 74 6.07 -11.41 -0.40
C ALA A 74 4.99 -10.78 0.51
N PRO A 75 3.70 -10.92 0.18
CA PRO A 75 2.62 -10.21 0.86
C PRO A 75 2.45 -10.56 2.34
N ARG A 76 3.07 -11.63 2.83
CA ARG A 76 2.95 -12.10 4.22
C ARG A 76 4.27 -12.10 4.97
N ALA A 77 5.35 -11.58 4.38
CA ALA A 77 6.68 -11.61 4.99
C ALA A 77 6.97 -10.38 5.87
N HIS A 78 6.31 -9.25 5.62
CA HIS A 78 6.66 -7.98 6.26
C HIS A 78 5.55 -7.50 7.19
N ARG A 79 5.78 -7.62 8.50
CA ARG A 79 4.87 -7.10 9.55
C ARG A 79 4.81 -5.57 9.49
N GLY A 80 3.62 -5.01 9.60
CA GLY A 80 3.42 -3.56 9.68
C GLY A 80 3.52 -2.79 8.37
N VAL A 81 4.04 -3.39 7.29
CA VAL A 81 4.15 -2.68 5.99
C VAL A 81 2.77 -2.41 5.41
N TRP A 82 1.84 -3.37 5.51
CA TRP A 82 0.45 -3.17 5.08
C TRP A 82 -0.22 -2.03 5.83
N GLU A 83 -0.14 -2.07 7.16
CA GLU A 83 -0.79 -1.10 8.04
C GLU A 83 -0.19 0.29 7.87
N LEU A 84 1.12 0.40 7.66
CA LEU A 84 1.80 1.67 7.42
C LEU A 84 1.40 2.29 6.08
N VAL A 85 1.34 1.49 5.01
CA VAL A 85 0.90 1.96 3.69
C VAL A 85 -0.57 2.40 3.72
N ILE A 86 -1.46 1.58 4.28
CA ILE A 86 -2.88 1.90 4.38
C ILE A 86 -3.09 3.14 5.26
N GLY A 87 -2.43 3.19 6.42
CA GLY A 87 -2.53 4.30 7.37
C GLY A 87 -2.06 5.61 6.77
N GLN A 88 -0.88 5.62 6.14
CA GLN A 88 -0.35 6.82 5.48
C GLN A 88 -1.29 7.33 4.39
N LYS A 89 -1.78 6.44 3.51
CA LYS A 89 -2.64 6.85 2.40
C LYS A 89 -4.00 7.33 2.89
N THR A 90 -4.56 6.66 3.90
CA THR A 90 -5.81 7.10 4.54
C THR A 90 -5.65 8.48 5.19
N ALA A 91 -4.50 8.75 5.83
CA ALA A 91 -4.22 10.06 6.41
C ALA A 91 -4.21 11.17 5.36
N LEU A 92 -3.67 10.93 4.15
CA LEU A 92 -3.73 11.91 3.05
C LEU A 92 -5.15 12.12 2.53
N VAL A 93 -5.96 11.07 2.43
CA VAL A 93 -7.39 11.20 2.07
C VAL A 93 -8.14 12.07 3.08
N VAL A 94 -7.94 11.82 4.38
CA VAL A 94 -8.54 12.61 5.45
C VAL A 94 -8.05 14.06 5.39
N PHE A 95 -6.75 14.27 5.19
CA PHE A 95 -6.19 15.62 5.07
C PHE A 95 -6.77 16.38 3.87
N ALA A 96 -6.90 15.73 2.72
CA ALA A 96 -7.52 16.31 1.53
C ALA A 96 -8.99 16.68 1.78
N ALA A 97 -9.75 15.84 2.49
CA ALA A 97 -11.14 16.11 2.86
C ALA A 97 -11.27 17.30 3.84
N VAL A 98 -10.33 17.45 4.77
CA VAL A 98 -10.31 18.57 5.73
C VAL A 98 -9.91 19.88 5.07
N VAL A 99 -8.91 19.87 4.18
CA VAL A 99 -8.41 21.09 3.53
C VAL A 99 -9.34 21.56 2.41
N GLY A 100 -9.95 20.64 1.66
CA GLY A 100 -11.17 20.79 0.86
C GLY A 100 -11.21 21.83 -0.28
N ASP A 101 -10.71 23.05 -0.07
CA ASP A 101 -10.87 24.20 -0.96
C ASP A 101 -9.74 24.40 -1.96
N VAL A 102 -8.70 23.56 -1.88
CA VAL A 102 -7.59 23.57 -2.83
C VAL A 102 -7.81 22.51 -3.90
N ASN A 103 -7.87 22.92 -5.17
CA ASN A 103 -8.07 22.01 -6.31
C ASN A 103 -7.06 20.86 -6.34
N GLU A 104 -5.81 21.15 -5.99
CA GLU A 104 -4.73 20.16 -5.89
C GLU A 104 -5.00 19.10 -4.81
N ALA A 105 -5.56 19.51 -3.66
CA ALA A 105 -5.95 18.61 -2.59
C ALA A 105 -7.11 17.69 -3.01
N ARG A 106 -8.10 18.21 -3.75
CA ARG A 106 -9.22 17.39 -4.28
C ARG A 106 -8.74 16.33 -5.26
N ALA A 107 -7.93 16.73 -6.25
CA ALA A 107 -7.42 15.81 -7.26
C ALA A 107 -6.56 14.71 -6.63
N SER A 108 -5.63 15.11 -5.74
CA SER A 108 -4.75 14.15 -5.05
C SER A 108 -5.53 13.24 -4.10
N GLY A 109 -6.52 13.78 -3.38
CA GLY A 109 -7.37 13.02 -2.46
C GLY A 109 -8.18 11.92 -3.14
N VAL A 110 -8.71 12.18 -4.35
CA VAL A 110 -9.42 11.14 -5.12
C VAL A 110 -8.47 10.02 -5.54
N ILE A 111 -7.26 10.36 -6.00
CA ILE A 111 -6.24 9.38 -6.40
C ILE A 111 -5.83 8.53 -5.19
N ASP A 112 -5.54 9.16 -4.04
CA ASP A 112 -5.16 8.45 -2.83
C ASP A 112 -6.31 7.58 -2.30
N LEU A 113 -7.57 8.02 -2.41
CA LEU A 113 -8.73 7.20 -2.04
C LEU A 113 -8.85 5.95 -2.91
N CYS A 114 -8.71 6.08 -4.23
CA CYS A 114 -8.67 4.95 -5.14
C CYS A 114 -7.54 3.98 -4.76
N LEU A 115 -6.36 4.51 -4.44
CA LEU A 115 -5.21 3.70 -4.04
C LEU A 115 -5.45 2.99 -2.70
N VAL A 116 -6.06 3.64 -1.70
CA VAL A 116 -6.47 3.01 -0.44
C VAL A 116 -7.40 1.82 -0.71
N VAL A 117 -8.42 2.00 -1.56
CA VAL A 117 -9.35 0.93 -1.92
C VAL A 117 -8.63 -0.24 -2.58
N VAL A 118 -7.74 0.04 -3.54
CA VAL A 118 -6.95 -0.99 -4.23
C VAL A 118 -6.03 -1.75 -3.25
N VAL A 119 -5.36 -1.03 -2.35
CA VAL A 119 -4.45 -1.63 -1.37
C VAL A 119 -5.23 -2.45 -0.33
N ILE A 120 -6.39 -1.99 0.11
CA ILE A 120 -7.27 -2.76 1.01
C ILE A 120 -7.80 -4.02 0.31
N ALA A 121 -8.21 -3.92 -0.96
CA ALA A 121 -8.62 -5.10 -1.73
C ALA A 121 -7.46 -6.11 -1.84
N ALA A 122 -6.25 -5.65 -2.16
CA ALA A 122 -5.06 -6.49 -2.17
C ALA A 122 -4.74 -7.08 -0.79
N TYR A 123 -4.88 -6.31 0.29
CA TYR A 123 -4.70 -6.76 1.67
C TYR A 123 -5.65 -7.92 2.00
N VAL A 124 -6.93 -7.80 1.62
CA VAL A 124 -7.92 -8.84 1.85
C VAL A 124 -7.64 -10.09 1.01
N LEU A 125 -7.38 -9.92 -0.28
CA LEU A 125 -7.10 -11.02 -1.21
C LEU A 125 -5.84 -11.79 -0.84
N CYS A 126 -4.79 -11.08 -0.44
CA CYS A 126 -3.54 -11.67 0.03
C CYS A 126 -3.56 -12.04 1.51
N ARG A 127 -4.65 -11.81 2.24
CA ARG A 127 -4.71 -12.00 3.70
C ARG A 127 -3.51 -11.38 4.43
N GLY A 128 -3.25 -10.10 4.17
CA GLY A 128 -2.07 -9.39 4.69
C GLY A 128 -1.94 -9.43 6.21
N TRP A 129 -3.05 -9.61 6.94
CA TRP A 129 -3.07 -9.79 8.39
C TRP A 129 -2.29 -11.04 8.86
N ASP A 130 -2.10 -12.04 8.00
CA ASP A 130 -1.33 -13.25 8.35
C ASP A 130 0.17 -12.94 8.52
N SER A 131 0.66 -11.80 8.02
CA SER A 131 2.05 -11.34 8.24
C SER A 131 2.42 -11.23 9.72
N TRP A 132 1.45 -10.89 10.57
CA TRP A 132 1.64 -10.80 12.02
C TRP A 132 1.71 -12.17 12.71
N ARG A 133 1.25 -13.24 12.06
CA ARG A 133 1.19 -14.60 12.63
C ARG A 133 2.45 -15.41 12.37
N THR A 134 3.12 -15.19 11.23
CA THR A 134 4.28 -15.98 10.80
C THR A 134 5.47 -15.93 11.78
N SER A 135 5.65 -14.83 12.53
CA SER A 135 6.73 -14.71 13.52
C SER A 135 6.36 -15.13 14.95
N ALA A 136 5.08 -15.43 15.23
CA ALA A 136 4.67 -15.87 16.57
C ALA A 136 4.99 -17.36 16.82
N ALA A 137 5.42 -18.08 15.79
CA ALA A 137 5.66 -19.52 15.81
C ALA A 137 7.14 -19.92 15.86
N GLU A 138 8.06 -18.99 16.19
CA GLU A 138 9.45 -19.32 16.50
C GLU A 138 9.53 -19.59 18.02
N PRO A 139 9.64 -20.85 18.48
CA PRO A 139 9.95 -21.14 19.87
C PRO A 139 11.37 -20.65 20.14
N ALA A 140 11.54 -19.94 21.25
CA ALA A 140 12.85 -19.63 21.81
C ALA A 140 13.46 -20.93 22.35
N ASP A 141 14.03 -21.75 21.48
CA ASP A 141 14.89 -22.85 21.87
C ASP A 141 16.29 -22.28 22.11
N GLY A 142 16.56 -21.97 23.37
CA GLY A 142 17.90 -21.73 23.92
C GLY A 142 18.51 -22.99 24.51
#